data_AF-A0A1G1V5X6-F1
#
_entry.id   AF-A0A1G1V5X6-F1
#
_cell.length_a   1.000
_cell.length_b   1.000
_cell.length_c   1.000
_cell.angle_alpha   90.00
_cell.angle_beta   90.00
_cell.angle_gamma   90.00
#
_symmetry.space_group_name_H-M   'P 1'
#
loop_
_entity.id
_entity.type
_entity.pdbx_description
1 polymer ?
#
loop_
_entity_poly.entity_id
_entity_poly.type
_entity_poly.pdbx_seq_one_letter_code
_entity_poly.pdbx_strand_id
1 'polypeptide(L)'
;MISRHARIQDKKATRSGFLLLLLSLLLLGGLLFFGIPTLAKFAGIVVNLQENKQSIESEDKNTPAPPVFYTTVPGSVKEEILKLEGMAEGGSTVFVYLNDEKVKEFMVPNSGNFDVKLSLREGENLIWAVTRDLAENKSGESGKIKVFYDSQAPILEITEPADNAAFSGSEKSITVRGITEKGARVTVNDRLAIVSQEGAFSQKVTLTEGENIILVTVVDEGENETEKTLKVTYQP
;
A
#
# COMPACT_ATOMS: atom_id res chain seq x y z
N MET A 1 59.31 -75.21 50.79
CA MET A 1 58.19 -76.16 50.63
C MET A 1 56.92 -75.37 50.35
N ILE A 2 56.31 -75.51 49.17
CA ILE A 2 55.07 -74.78 48.84
C ILE A 2 53.88 -75.53 49.49
N SER A 3 53.08 -74.80 50.27
CA SER A 3 51.97 -75.34 51.08
C SER A 3 50.84 -75.92 50.22
N ARG A 4 50.23 -77.01 50.70
CA ARG A 4 49.08 -77.72 50.08
C ARG A 4 47.89 -76.80 49.78
N HIS A 5 47.73 -75.70 50.54
CA HIS A 5 46.71 -74.67 50.32
C HIS A 5 46.95 -73.84 49.04
N ALA A 6 48.21 -73.53 48.72
CA ALA A 6 48.55 -72.73 47.55
C ALA A 6 48.20 -73.47 46.24
N ARG A 7 48.43 -74.79 46.16
CA ARG A 7 48.07 -75.62 45.00
C ARG A 7 46.56 -75.65 44.71
N ILE A 8 45.72 -75.57 45.75
CA ILE A 8 44.26 -75.59 45.59
C ILE A 8 43.76 -74.21 45.12
N GLN A 9 44.33 -73.13 45.66
CA GLN A 9 44.00 -71.77 45.21
C GLN A 9 44.44 -71.53 43.77
N ASP A 10 45.62 -72.01 43.37
CA ASP A 10 46.14 -71.86 42.01
C ASP A 10 45.27 -72.61 40.97
N LYS A 11 44.78 -73.81 41.33
CA LYS A 11 43.86 -74.59 40.49
C LYS A 11 42.46 -73.97 40.39
N LYS A 12 42.03 -73.20 41.40
CA LYS A 12 40.75 -72.47 41.40
C LYS A 12 40.87 -71.15 40.62
N ALA A 13 41.97 -70.43 40.79
CA ALA A 13 42.28 -69.19 40.06
C ALA A 13 42.46 -69.43 38.55
N THR A 14 43.16 -70.49 38.15
CA THR A 14 43.32 -70.87 36.73
C THR A 14 41.99 -71.26 36.08
N ARG A 15 41.10 -71.97 36.80
CA ARG A 15 39.74 -72.29 36.31
C ARG A 15 38.87 -71.04 36.17
N SER A 16 38.88 -70.13 37.14
CA SER A 16 38.14 -68.87 37.07
C SER A 16 38.69 -67.94 35.98
N GLY A 17 40.01 -67.90 35.78
CA GLY A 17 40.65 -67.14 34.70
C GLY A 17 40.24 -67.64 33.32
N PHE A 18 40.26 -68.96 33.10
CA PHE A 18 39.79 -69.56 31.85
C PHE A 18 38.30 -69.26 31.58
N LEU A 19 37.46 -69.32 32.63
CA LEU A 19 36.03 -69.05 32.51
C LEU A 19 35.75 -67.58 32.16
N LEU A 20 36.48 -66.64 32.76
CA LEU A 20 36.39 -65.21 32.40
C LEU A 20 36.87 -64.95 30.98
N LEU A 21 37.93 -65.62 30.53
CA LEU A 21 38.43 -65.53 29.16
C LEU A 21 37.37 -66.04 28.16
N LEU A 22 36.76 -67.19 28.45
CA LEU A 22 35.69 -67.75 27.63
C LEU A 22 34.45 -66.85 27.61
N LEU A 23 34.08 -66.26 28.75
CA LEU A 23 32.98 -65.29 28.84
C LEU A 23 33.26 -64.03 28.03
N SER A 24 34.50 -63.52 28.07
CA SER A 24 34.92 -62.34 27.30
C SER A 24 34.89 -62.60 25.79
N LEU A 25 35.31 -63.79 25.35
CA LEU A 25 35.25 -64.23 23.95
C LEU A 25 33.80 -64.40 23.47
N LEU A 26 32.92 -64.96 24.31
CA LEU A 26 31.49 -65.06 24.01
C LEU A 26 30.84 -63.68 23.90
N LEU A 27 31.18 -62.76 24.79
CA LEU A 27 30.64 -61.40 24.77
C LEU A 27 31.13 -60.62 23.55
N LEU A 28 32.42 -60.75 23.21
CA LEU A 28 33.01 -60.15 22.01
C LEU A 28 32.41 -60.75 20.73
N GLY A 29 32.23 -62.07 20.69
CA GLY A 29 31.53 -62.76 19.60
C GLY A 29 30.10 -62.25 19.46
N GLY A 30 29.35 -62.18 20.56
CA GLY A 30 28.00 -61.63 20.55
C GLY A 30 27.94 -60.19 20.03
N LEU A 31 28.91 -59.35 20.41
CA LEU A 31 28.97 -57.95 19.96
C LEU A 31 29.33 -57.83 18.48
N LEU A 32 30.21 -58.69 17.96
CA LEU A 32 30.55 -58.74 16.54
C LEU A 32 29.38 -59.29 15.69
N PHE A 33 28.74 -60.37 16.12
CA PHE A 33 27.67 -61.03 15.36
C PHE A 33 26.30 -60.35 15.48
N PHE A 34 25.98 -59.74 16.61
CA PHE A 34 24.68 -59.09 16.84
C PHE A 34 24.78 -57.57 16.97
N GLY A 35 25.85 -57.04 17.55
CA GLY A 35 26.04 -55.59 17.74
C GLY A 35 26.28 -54.83 16.44
N ILE A 36 27.22 -55.28 15.61
CA ILE A 36 27.52 -54.59 14.33
C ILE A 36 26.31 -54.60 13.38
N PRO A 37 25.60 -55.72 13.15
CA PRO A 37 24.45 -55.72 12.25
C PRO A 37 23.25 -54.91 12.76
N THR A 38 23.04 -54.86 14.08
CA THR A 38 21.97 -54.02 14.65
C THR A 38 22.28 -52.54 14.49
N LEU A 39 23.53 -52.12 14.70
CA LEU A 39 23.95 -50.74 14.49
C LEU A 39 23.79 -50.29 13.02
N ALA A 40 24.11 -51.16 12.06
CA ALA A 40 23.90 -50.88 10.63
C ALA A 40 22.41 -50.70 10.28
N LYS A 41 21.52 -51.49 10.87
CA LYS A 41 20.07 -51.34 10.69
C LYS A 41 19.56 -50.01 11.25
N PHE A 42 20.07 -49.57 12.40
CA PHE A 42 19.75 -48.25 12.96
C PHE A 42 20.27 -47.11 12.09
N ALA A 43 21.48 -47.23 11.54
CA ALA A 43 22.02 -46.24 10.58
C ALA A 43 21.11 -46.11 9.35
N GLY A 44 20.61 -47.22 8.81
CA GLY A 44 19.63 -47.22 7.72
C GLY A 44 18.34 -46.48 8.06
N ILE A 45 17.82 -46.63 9.28
CA ILE A 45 16.62 -45.91 9.75
C ILE A 45 16.88 -44.40 9.89
N VAL A 46 18.06 -44.00 10.39
CA VAL A 46 18.43 -42.58 10.50
C VAL A 46 18.60 -41.93 9.13
N VAL A 47 19.17 -42.64 8.16
CA VAL A 47 19.26 -42.18 6.76
C VAL A 47 17.85 -42.04 6.15
N ASN A 48 16.97 -43.03 6.37
CA ASN A 48 15.59 -42.98 5.87
C ASN A 48 14.75 -41.87 6.54
N LEU A 49 15.03 -41.54 7.80
CA LEU A 49 14.42 -40.40 8.52
C LEU A 49 14.93 -39.04 7.98
N GLN A 50 16.15 -39.00 7.44
CA GLN A 50 16.70 -37.81 6.79
C GLN A 50 16.16 -37.64 5.37
N GLU A 51 15.92 -38.74 4.64
CA GLU A 51 15.22 -38.72 3.34
C GLU A 51 13.74 -38.32 3.49
N ASN A 52 13.06 -38.72 4.57
CA ASN A 52 11.66 -38.35 4.82
C ASN A 52 11.45 -36.89 5.28
N LYS A 53 12.53 -36.10 5.44
CA LYS A 53 12.47 -34.64 5.59
C LYS A 53 12.60 -33.89 4.27
N GLN A 54 12.93 -34.58 3.17
CA GLN A 54 12.80 -34.04 1.82
C GLN A 54 11.41 -34.32 1.27
N SER A 55 10.38 -33.80 1.96
CA SER A 55 9.20 -33.34 1.23
C SER A 55 9.68 -32.27 0.26
N ILE A 56 9.51 -32.50 -1.05
CA ILE A 56 9.79 -31.51 -2.08
C ILE A 56 8.77 -30.37 -1.89
N GLU A 57 9.03 -29.44 -0.97
CA GLU A 57 8.57 -28.07 -1.12
C GLU A 57 9.46 -27.49 -2.21
N SER A 58 8.97 -27.54 -3.44
CA SER A 58 9.51 -26.68 -4.49
C SER A 58 9.30 -25.25 -4.02
N GLU A 59 10.35 -24.63 -3.47
CA GLU A 59 10.37 -23.21 -3.14
C GLU A 59 10.04 -22.45 -4.43
N ASP A 60 8.80 -21.96 -4.54
CA ASP A 60 8.38 -21.15 -5.67
C ASP A 60 9.17 -19.84 -5.60
N LYS A 61 9.92 -19.54 -6.66
CA LYS A 61 10.74 -18.32 -6.79
C LYS A 61 10.17 -17.35 -7.82
N ASN A 62 9.00 -17.65 -8.38
CA ASN A 62 8.37 -16.76 -9.34
C ASN A 62 7.74 -15.60 -8.58
N THR A 63 8.17 -14.38 -8.89
CA THR A 63 7.52 -13.19 -8.35
C THR A 63 6.15 -13.00 -9.00
N PRO A 64 5.10 -12.63 -8.23
CA PRO A 64 3.81 -12.28 -8.81
C PRO A 64 3.90 -11.01 -9.67
N ALA A 65 2.91 -10.80 -10.54
CA ALA A 65 2.80 -9.55 -11.29
C ALA A 65 2.47 -8.36 -10.35
N PRO A 66 3.00 -7.15 -10.62
CA PRO A 66 2.61 -5.95 -9.88
C PRO A 66 1.10 -5.70 -9.97
N PRO A 67 0.48 -5.14 -8.92
CA PRO A 67 -0.92 -4.75 -8.97
C PRO A 67 -1.11 -3.61 -9.98
N VAL A 68 -2.26 -3.60 -10.64
CA VAL A 68 -2.63 -2.58 -11.64
C VAL A 68 -3.86 -1.84 -11.17
N PHE A 69 -3.76 -0.52 -11.02
CA PHE A 69 -4.93 0.35 -10.80
C PHE A 69 -5.49 0.79 -12.14
N TYR A 70 -6.82 0.80 -12.27
CA TYR A 70 -7.51 1.25 -13.49
C TYR A 70 -8.49 2.40 -13.23
N THR A 71 -8.57 2.91 -11.99
CA THR A 71 -9.29 4.15 -11.70
C THR A 71 -8.59 5.33 -12.37
N THR A 72 -9.33 6.07 -13.19
CA THR A 72 -8.89 7.38 -13.68
C THR A 72 -8.97 8.39 -12.53
N VAL A 73 -7.83 8.93 -12.13
CA VAL A 73 -7.74 9.94 -11.06
C VAL A 73 -7.50 11.31 -11.70
N PRO A 74 -8.32 12.34 -11.38
CA PRO A 74 -8.04 13.71 -11.77
C PRO A 74 -6.69 14.21 -11.26
N GLY A 75 -6.16 15.29 -11.84
CA GLY A 75 -4.91 15.90 -11.37
C GLY A 75 -5.02 16.41 -9.93
N SER A 76 -6.17 17.03 -9.61
CA SER A 76 -6.50 17.59 -8.30
C SER A 76 -7.89 17.14 -7.86
N VAL A 77 -8.10 16.97 -6.55
CA VAL A 77 -9.37 16.57 -5.94
C VAL A 77 -9.61 17.34 -4.64
N LYS A 78 -10.88 17.50 -4.26
CA LYS A 78 -11.28 18.11 -2.98
C LYS A 78 -11.68 17.13 -1.89
N GLU A 79 -11.92 15.88 -2.24
CA GLU A 79 -12.25 14.85 -1.28
C GLU A 79 -10.99 14.21 -0.70
N GLU A 80 -10.88 14.19 0.63
CA GLU A 80 -9.78 13.52 1.34
C GLU A 80 -9.71 12.02 1.00
N ILE A 81 -10.86 11.38 0.77
CA ILE A 81 -10.94 9.93 0.54
C ILE A 81 -10.96 9.63 -0.96
N LEU A 82 -9.84 9.10 -1.46
CA LEU A 82 -9.74 8.58 -2.82
C LEU A 82 -10.08 7.09 -2.85
N LYS A 83 -11.06 6.71 -3.67
CA LYS A 83 -11.34 5.30 -3.99
C LYS A 83 -10.56 4.90 -5.24
N LEU A 84 -9.78 3.83 -5.13
CA LEU A 84 -9.09 3.21 -6.25
C LEU A 84 -9.60 1.79 -6.46
N GLU A 85 -9.65 1.37 -7.71
CA GLU A 85 -10.01 0.04 -8.16
C GLU A 85 -8.84 -0.52 -8.97
N GLY A 86 -8.59 -1.82 -8.81
CA GLY A 86 -7.44 -2.47 -9.41
C GLY A 86 -7.55 -3.98 -9.50
N MET A 87 -6.53 -4.56 -10.12
CA MET A 87 -6.35 -6.00 -10.30
C MET A 87 -5.00 -6.44 -9.77
N ALA A 88 -4.97 -7.64 -9.20
CA ALA A 88 -3.77 -8.33 -8.76
C ALA A 88 -4.01 -9.85 -8.83
N GLU A 89 -2.98 -10.64 -8.56
CA GLU A 89 -3.12 -12.08 -8.46
C GLU A 89 -4.05 -12.47 -7.31
N GLY A 90 -5.07 -13.30 -7.58
CA GLY A 90 -6.04 -13.72 -6.57
C GLY A 90 -5.39 -14.54 -5.45
N GLY A 91 -5.72 -14.23 -4.20
CA GLY A 91 -5.11 -14.85 -3.01
C GLY A 91 -3.77 -14.24 -2.58
N SER A 92 -3.17 -13.37 -3.41
CA SER A 92 -1.99 -12.59 -3.02
C SER A 92 -2.36 -11.46 -2.04
N THR A 93 -1.36 -10.87 -1.37
CA THR A 93 -1.53 -9.69 -0.52
C THR A 93 -1.02 -8.44 -1.23
N VAL A 94 -1.84 -7.39 -1.32
CA VAL A 94 -1.45 -6.07 -1.84
C VAL A 94 -1.02 -5.18 -0.68
N PHE A 95 0.10 -4.50 -0.85
CA PHE A 95 0.60 -3.45 0.04
C PHE A 95 0.57 -2.12 -0.72
N VAL A 96 -0.25 -1.17 -0.26
CA VAL A 96 -0.39 0.15 -0.89
C VAL A 96 0.40 1.19 -0.10
N TYR A 97 1.16 1.99 -0.82
CA TYR A 97 2.00 3.06 -0.31
C TYR A 97 1.45 4.41 -0.74
N LEU A 98 1.54 5.37 0.17
CA LEU A 98 1.23 6.78 -0.04
C LEU A 98 2.44 7.58 0.43
N ASN A 99 3.07 8.34 -0.46
CA ASN A 99 4.28 9.11 -0.16
C ASN A 99 5.36 8.24 0.53
N ASP A 100 5.58 7.06 -0.04
CA ASP A 100 6.53 6.02 0.39
C ASP A 100 6.24 5.36 1.75
N GLU A 101 5.11 5.69 2.39
CA GLU A 101 4.64 5.03 3.60
C GLU A 101 3.57 3.99 3.27
N LYS A 102 3.70 2.77 3.81
CA LYS A 102 2.65 1.75 3.68
C LYS A 102 1.40 2.17 4.45
N VAL A 103 0.31 2.44 3.75
CA VAL A 103 -0.97 2.89 4.33
C VAL A 103 -2.06 1.84 4.33
N LYS A 104 -1.98 0.83 3.44
CA LYS A 104 -2.94 -0.28 3.38
C LYS A 104 -2.26 -1.61 3.10
N GLU A 105 -2.92 -2.66 3.57
CA GLU A 105 -2.56 -4.06 3.35
C GLU A 105 -3.84 -4.89 3.34
N PHE A 106 -4.04 -5.70 2.30
CA PHE A 106 -5.22 -6.56 2.18
C PHE A 106 -4.95 -7.75 1.25
N MET A 107 -5.68 -8.84 1.48
CA MET A 107 -5.66 -10.00 0.60
C MET A 107 -6.60 -9.78 -0.59
N VAL A 108 -6.14 -10.11 -1.79
CA VAL A 108 -6.90 -9.99 -3.03
C VAL A 108 -7.88 -11.16 -3.13
N PRO A 109 -9.17 -10.92 -3.41
CA PRO A 109 -10.13 -11.98 -3.66
C PRO A 109 -9.68 -12.90 -4.81
N ASN A 110 -10.16 -14.15 -4.85
CA ASN A 110 -9.82 -15.09 -5.93
C ASN A 110 -10.22 -14.60 -7.35
N SER A 111 -11.12 -13.61 -7.44
CA SER A 111 -11.46 -12.95 -8.71
C SER A 111 -10.35 -12.06 -9.27
N GLY A 112 -9.36 -11.69 -8.44
CA GLY A 112 -8.27 -10.79 -8.79
C GLY A 112 -8.62 -9.30 -8.69
N ASN A 113 -9.91 -8.93 -8.65
CA ASN A 113 -10.36 -7.55 -8.55
C ASN A 113 -10.41 -7.08 -7.10
N PHE A 114 -10.01 -5.83 -6.86
CA PHE A 114 -10.10 -5.20 -5.55
C PHE A 114 -10.45 -3.71 -5.67
N ASP A 115 -10.96 -3.16 -4.57
CA ASP A 115 -11.05 -1.72 -4.35
C ASP A 115 -10.41 -1.33 -3.02
N VAL A 116 -9.88 -0.11 -2.95
CA VAL A 116 -9.22 0.44 -1.76
C VAL A 116 -9.56 1.91 -1.61
N LYS A 117 -9.79 2.33 -0.36
CA LYS A 117 -9.99 3.74 0.01
C LYS A 117 -8.76 4.26 0.72
N LEU A 118 -8.19 5.36 0.23
CA LEU A 118 -7.00 6.00 0.76
C LEU A 118 -7.37 7.39 1.30
N SER A 119 -6.90 7.71 2.51
CA SER A 119 -6.94 9.08 3.04
C SER A 119 -5.73 9.83 2.50
N LEU A 120 -5.98 10.83 1.65
CA LEU A 120 -4.98 11.71 1.08
C LEU A 120 -4.47 12.69 2.15
N ARG A 121 -3.27 13.20 1.92
CA ARG A 121 -2.67 14.29 2.70
C ARG A 121 -2.77 15.56 1.88
N GLU A 122 -2.99 16.70 2.53
CA GLU A 122 -3.04 17.99 1.82
C GLU A 122 -1.80 18.16 0.92
N GLY A 123 -2.02 18.59 -0.32
CA GLY A 123 -0.99 18.75 -1.35
C GLY A 123 -0.75 17.49 -2.19
N GLU A 124 0.50 17.28 -2.62
CA GLU A 124 0.86 16.18 -3.52
C GLU A 124 0.82 14.81 -2.81
N ASN A 125 0.14 13.85 -3.44
CA ASN A 125 0.06 12.46 -3.04
C ASN A 125 0.55 11.56 -4.17
N LEU A 126 1.56 10.73 -3.86
CA LEU A 126 2.11 9.72 -4.76
C LEU A 126 1.75 8.33 -4.26
N ILE A 127 0.91 7.63 -5.02
CA ILE A 127 0.34 6.33 -4.67
C ILE A 127 0.96 5.25 -5.54
N TRP A 128 1.39 4.15 -4.93
CA TRP A 128 1.87 2.96 -5.62
C TRP A 128 1.67 1.72 -4.75
N ALA A 129 1.81 0.52 -5.34
CA ALA A 129 1.60 -0.72 -4.60
C ALA A 129 2.52 -1.85 -5.08
N VAL A 130 2.65 -2.88 -4.26
CA VAL A 130 3.28 -4.16 -4.59
C VAL A 130 2.39 -5.30 -4.13
N THR A 131 2.54 -6.47 -4.74
CA THR A 131 1.89 -7.72 -4.32
C THR A 131 2.90 -8.66 -3.71
N ARG A 132 2.40 -9.55 -2.84
CA ARG A 132 3.14 -10.71 -2.33
C ARG A 132 2.29 -11.96 -2.47
N ASP A 133 2.83 -13.00 -3.07
CA ASP A 133 2.15 -14.29 -3.22
C ASP A 133 2.14 -15.09 -1.89
N LEU A 134 1.59 -16.30 -1.93
CA LEU A 134 1.55 -17.21 -0.78
C LEU A 134 2.93 -17.82 -0.44
N ALA A 135 3.87 -17.78 -1.37
CA ALA A 135 5.25 -18.24 -1.20
C ALA A 135 6.19 -17.11 -0.69
N GLU A 136 5.61 -15.96 -0.32
CA GLU A 136 6.28 -14.75 0.16
C GLU A 136 7.15 -14.02 -0.89
N ASN A 137 7.04 -14.34 -2.18
CA ASN A 137 7.70 -13.59 -3.24
C ASN A 137 6.98 -12.26 -3.48
N LYS A 138 7.75 -11.19 -3.68
CA LYS A 138 7.22 -9.84 -3.92
C LYS A 138 7.33 -9.46 -5.41
N SER A 139 6.32 -8.76 -5.91
CA SER A 139 6.36 -8.13 -7.22
C SER A 139 7.29 -6.92 -7.25
N GLY A 140 7.50 -6.37 -8.46
CA GLY A 140 7.92 -4.97 -8.63
C GLY A 140 6.83 -3.97 -8.25
N GLU A 141 7.16 -2.67 -8.28
CA GLU A 141 6.19 -1.58 -8.06
C GLU A 141 5.15 -1.50 -9.18
N SER A 142 3.92 -1.13 -8.83
CA SER A 142 2.89 -0.70 -9.78
C SER A 142 3.29 0.59 -10.49
N GLY A 143 2.48 0.99 -11.49
CA GLY A 143 2.47 2.38 -11.93
C GLY A 143 2.17 3.33 -10.76
N LYS A 144 2.80 4.51 -10.77
CA LYS A 144 2.57 5.54 -9.75
C LYS A 144 1.41 6.45 -10.17
N ILE A 145 0.46 6.65 -9.28
CA ILE A 145 -0.63 7.61 -9.43
C ILE A 145 -0.24 8.86 -8.65
N LYS A 146 -0.21 10.01 -9.32
CA LYS A 146 -0.04 11.32 -8.70
C LYS A 146 -1.39 12.02 -8.65
N VAL A 147 -1.75 12.55 -7.49
CA VAL A 147 -2.96 13.36 -7.27
C VAL A 147 -2.65 14.46 -6.27
N PHE A 148 -3.18 15.66 -6.51
CA PHE A 148 -3.11 16.77 -5.58
C PHE A 148 -4.43 16.83 -4.79
N TYR A 149 -4.36 16.81 -3.46
CA TYR A 149 -5.52 17.02 -2.61
C TYR A 149 -5.52 18.46 -2.13
N ASP A 150 -6.56 19.21 -2.48
CA ASP A 150 -6.79 20.58 -2.01
C ASP A 150 -8.18 20.68 -1.40
N SER A 151 -8.25 20.96 -0.10
CA SER A 151 -9.53 21.11 0.61
C SER A 151 -10.00 22.56 0.72
N GLN A 152 -9.23 23.51 0.23
CA GLN A 152 -9.41 24.92 0.52
C GLN A 152 -10.20 25.59 -0.59
N ALA A 153 -11.21 26.36 -0.21
CA ALA A 153 -11.98 27.12 -1.18
C ALA A 153 -11.14 28.28 -1.78
N PRO A 154 -11.30 28.58 -3.06
CA PRO A 154 -10.55 29.64 -3.73
C PRO A 154 -10.85 31.01 -3.12
N ILE A 155 -9.86 31.91 -3.13
CA ILE A 155 -10.11 33.29 -2.73
C ILE A 155 -10.98 34.00 -3.78
N LEU A 156 -11.91 34.87 -3.32
CA LEU A 156 -12.70 35.72 -4.21
C LEU A 156 -12.82 37.13 -3.63
N GLU A 157 -12.12 38.07 -4.25
CA GLU A 157 -12.21 39.50 -3.94
C GLU A 157 -12.78 40.26 -5.13
N ILE A 158 -13.98 40.83 -4.98
CA ILE A 158 -14.55 41.75 -5.98
C ILE A 158 -14.02 43.15 -5.67
N THR A 159 -13.25 43.69 -6.59
CA THR A 159 -12.67 45.05 -6.51
C THR A 159 -13.62 46.10 -7.07
N GLU A 160 -14.36 45.77 -8.12
CA GLU A 160 -15.36 46.66 -8.73
C GLU A 160 -16.52 45.84 -9.33
N PRO A 161 -17.77 46.35 -9.28
CA PRO A 161 -18.16 47.50 -8.49
C PRO A 161 -18.33 47.17 -7.00
N ALA A 162 -18.44 48.20 -6.17
CA ALA A 162 -18.77 48.03 -4.76
C ALA A 162 -20.20 47.49 -4.59
N ASP A 163 -20.44 46.76 -3.50
CA ASP A 163 -21.78 46.25 -3.20
C ASP A 163 -22.75 47.40 -2.93
N ASN A 164 -23.98 47.27 -3.41
CA ASN A 164 -25.04 48.28 -3.43
C ASN A 164 -24.70 49.55 -4.23
N ALA A 165 -23.75 49.47 -5.18
CA ALA A 165 -23.47 50.58 -6.09
C ALA A 165 -24.68 50.93 -6.96
N ALA A 166 -24.87 52.23 -7.19
CA ALA A 166 -25.91 52.77 -8.06
C ALA A 166 -25.30 53.32 -9.34
N PHE A 167 -25.89 52.97 -10.48
CA PHE A 167 -25.49 53.40 -11.81
C PHE A 167 -26.64 54.15 -12.47
N SER A 168 -26.32 55.20 -13.23
CA SER A 168 -27.33 55.95 -13.97
C SER A 168 -26.88 56.39 -15.36
N GLY A 169 -27.84 56.61 -16.26
CA GLY A 169 -27.61 57.14 -17.60
C GLY A 169 -27.71 56.07 -18.70
N SER A 170 -27.26 56.42 -19.90
CA SER A 170 -27.51 55.59 -21.10
C SER A 170 -26.72 54.27 -21.17
N GLU A 171 -25.66 54.12 -20.37
CA GLU A 171 -24.82 52.92 -20.36
C GLU A 171 -25.47 51.82 -19.52
N LYS A 172 -25.99 50.78 -20.19
CA LYS A 172 -26.69 49.63 -19.57
C LYS A 172 -25.75 48.50 -19.18
N SER A 173 -24.48 48.77 -18.98
CA SER A 173 -23.51 47.73 -18.69
C SER A 173 -22.41 48.18 -17.74
N ILE A 174 -21.97 47.25 -16.92
CA ILE A 174 -20.87 47.43 -15.98
C ILE A 174 -19.83 46.34 -16.19
N THR A 175 -18.63 46.59 -15.70
CA THR A 175 -17.58 45.57 -15.65
C THR A 175 -17.40 45.14 -14.20
N VAL A 176 -17.56 43.86 -13.94
CA VAL A 176 -17.19 43.23 -12.67
C VAL A 176 -15.73 42.85 -12.75
N ARG A 177 -14.92 43.33 -11.80
CA ARG A 177 -13.48 43.08 -11.69
C ARG A 177 -13.17 42.53 -10.31
N GLY A 178 -12.22 41.63 -10.24
CA GLY A 178 -11.75 41.11 -8.97
C GLY A 178 -10.47 40.33 -9.09
N ILE A 179 -10.06 39.76 -7.96
CA ILE A 179 -8.91 38.89 -7.81
C ILE A 179 -9.39 37.54 -7.28
N THR A 180 -8.86 36.47 -7.86
CA THR A 180 -8.93 35.10 -7.38
C THR A 180 -7.51 34.51 -7.30
N GLU A 181 -7.37 33.26 -6.92
CA GLU A 181 -6.12 32.54 -7.05
C GLU A 181 -5.76 32.18 -8.50
N LYS A 182 -4.55 31.69 -8.71
CA LYS A 182 -4.04 31.36 -10.04
C LYS A 182 -4.64 30.05 -10.54
N GLY A 183 -5.00 30.00 -11.81
CA GLY A 183 -5.57 28.79 -12.42
C GLY A 183 -7.06 28.58 -12.16
N ALA A 184 -7.66 29.33 -11.23
CA ALA A 184 -9.09 29.27 -10.96
C ALA A 184 -9.93 29.77 -12.14
N ARG A 185 -11.12 29.17 -12.28
CA ARG A 185 -12.16 29.53 -13.24
C ARG A 185 -13.15 30.45 -12.55
N VAL A 186 -13.52 31.54 -13.22
CA VAL A 186 -14.50 32.50 -12.69
C VAL A 186 -15.69 32.60 -13.64
N THR A 187 -16.89 32.56 -13.09
CA THR A 187 -18.13 32.90 -13.80
C THR A 187 -18.82 34.09 -13.15
N VAL A 188 -19.48 34.92 -13.95
CA VAL A 188 -20.34 36.02 -13.49
C VAL A 188 -21.69 35.87 -14.17
N ASN A 189 -22.75 35.62 -13.41
CA ASN A 189 -24.07 35.23 -13.91
C ASN A 189 -23.97 34.10 -14.95
N ASP A 190 -23.30 33.01 -14.58
CA ASP A 190 -23.03 31.81 -15.41
C ASP A 190 -22.19 32.04 -16.67
N ARG A 191 -21.65 33.25 -16.88
CA ARG A 191 -20.77 33.56 -18.01
C ARG A 191 -19.31 33.52 -17.59
N LEU A 192 -18.49 32.77 -18.31
CA LEU A 192 -17.05 32.72 -18.08
C LEU A 192 -16.41 34.11 -18.17
N ALA A 193 -15.68 34.49 -17.13
CA ALA A 193 -14.84 35.68 -17.09
C ALA A 193 -13.46 35.39 -17.69
N ILE A 194 -12.78 36.44 -18.15
CA ILE A 194 -11.37 36.36 -18.52
C ILE A 194 -10.55 36.47 -17.23
N VAL A 195 -9.69 35.49 -16.97
CA VAL A 195 -8.80 35.43 -15.79
C VAL A 195 -7.34 35.50 -16.25
N SER A 196 -6.52 36.37 -15.64
CA SER A 196 -5.09 36.46 -15.91
C SER A 196 -4.29 35.36 -15.20
N GLN A 197 -3.00 35.21 -15.52
CA GLN A 197 -2.12 34.25 -14.84
C GLN A 197 -1.90 34.57 -13.36
N GLU A 198 -2.15 35.82 -12.97
CA GLU A 198 -2.05 36.34 -11.61
C GLU A 198 -3.39 36.28 -10.87
N GLY A 199 -4.46 35.76 -11.50
CA GLY A 199 -5.78 35.61 -10.88
C GLY A 199 -6.67 36.85 -10.98
N ALA A 200 -6.26 37.91 -11.68
CA ALA A 200 -7.12 39.06 -11.92
C ALA A 200 -8.19 38.70 -12.95
N PHE A 201 -9.47 38.92 -12.64
CA PHE A 201 -10.58 38.63 -13.54
C PHE A 201 -11.39 39.87 -13.91
N SER A 202 -12.05 39.81 -15.08
CA SER A 202 -12.94 40.85 -15.55
C SER A 202 -14.06 40.26 -16.41
N GLN A 203 -15.30 40.69 -16.15
CA GLN A 203 -16.48 40.29 -16.92
C GLN A 203 -17.49 41.42 -17.06
N LYS A 204 -17.98 41.63 -18.29
CA LYS A 204 -19.01 42.63 -18.58
C LYS A 204 -20.41 42.05 -18.28
N VAL A 205 -21.22 42.81 -17.56
CA VAL A 205 -22.60 42.46 -17.17
C VAL A 205 -23.55 43.53 -17.71
N THR A 206 -24.63 43.08 -18.36
CA THR A 206 -25.72 43.97 -18.80
C THR A 206 -26.72 44.13 -17.66
N LEU A 207 -27.11 45.38 -17.38
CA LEU A 207 -28.04 45.73 -16.31
C LEU A 207 -29.46 45.91 -16.84
N THR A 208 -30.43 45.49 -16.03
CA THR A 208 -31.84 45.83 -16.17
C THR A 208 -32.19 47.03 -15.28
N GLU A 209 -33.23 47.79 -15.63
CA GLU A 209 -33.72 48.89 -14.79
C GLU A 209 -34.11 48.37 -13.40
N GLY A 210 -33.74 49.13 -12.37
CA GLY A 210 -33.95 48.77 -10.97
C GLY A 210 -32.80 47.93 -10.41
N GLU A 211 -33.15 47.00 -9.52
CA GLU A 211 -32.21 46.15 -8.81
C GLU A 211 -31.68 45.02 -9.69
N ASN A 212 -30.36 44.82 -9.67
CA ASN A 212 -29.66 43.74 -10.34
C ASN A 212 -28.87 42.94 -9.31
N ILE A 213 -29.05 41.62 -9.36
CA ILE A 213 -28.30 40.67 -8.54
C ILE A 213 -27.25 40.01 -9.45
N ILE A 214 -26.00 40.06 -9.05
CA ILE A 214 -24.87 39.52 -9.81
C ILE A 214 -24.21 38.44 -8.95
N LEU A 215 -24.26 37.20 -9.41
CA LEU A 215 -23.57 36.08 -8.80
C LEU A 215 -22.19 35.93 -9.43
N VAL A 216 -21.14 35.94 -8.62
CA VAL A 216 -19.77 35.62 -9.01
C VAL A 216 -19.39 34.31 -8.36
N THR A 217 -19.04 33.31 -9.16
CA THR A 217 -18.63 31.98 -8.71
C THR A 217 -17.19 31.74 -9.16
N VAL A 218 -16.37 31.24 -8.25
CA VAL A 218 -14.96 30.89 -8.50
C VAL A 218 -14.78 29.42 -8.18
N VAL A 219 -14.16 28.68 -9.09
CA VAL A 219 -13.84 27.25 -8.93
C VAL A 219 -12.36 27.04 -9.19
N ASP A 220 -11.65 26.37 -8.28
CA ASP A 220 -10.23 26.05 -8.42
C ASP A 220 -9.98 24.78 -9.28
N GLU A 221 -8.73 24.28 -9.32
CA GLU A 221 -8.41 23.03 -10.02
C GLU A 221 -8.87 21.77 -9.29
N GLY A 222 -9.06 21.84 -7.96
CA GLY A 222 -9.58 20.77 -7.12
C GLY A 222 -11.12 20.67 -7.10
N GLU A 223 -11.80 21.54 -7.85
CA GLU A 223 -13.26 21.72 -7.87
C GLU A 223 -13.83 22.25 -6.53
N ASN A 224 -13.02 22.94 -5.72
CA ASN A 224 -13.51 23.75 -4.60
C ASN A 224 -14.10 25.06 -5.11
N GLU A 225 -15.09 25.58 -4.40
CA GLU A 225 -15.94 26.66 -4.90
C GLU A 225 -16.13 27.78 -3.86
N THR A 226 -16.06 29.02 -4.34
CA THR A 226 -16.44 30.23 -3.58
C THR A 226 -17.39 31.07 -4.39
N GLU A 227 -18.51 31.47 -3.76
CA GLU A 227 -19.51 32.33 -4.38
C GLU A 227 -19.65 33.67 -3.65
N LYS A 228 -19.91 34.73 -4.41
CA LYS A 228 -20.27 36.05 -3.87
C LYS A 228 -21.35 36.70 -4.70
N THR A 229 -22.37 37.19 -4.01
CA THR A 229 -23.45 37.98 -4.61
C THR A 229 -23.16 39.45 -4.44
N LEU A 230 -23.32 40.21 -5.53
CA LEU A 230 -23.23 41.66 -5.58
C LEU A 230 -24.58 42.23 -5.99
N LYS A 231 -25.07 43.21 -5.24
CA LYS A 231 -26.30 43.94 -5.57
C LYS A 231 -25.93 45.30 -6.17
N VAL A 232 -26.50 45.64 -7.31
CA VAL A 232 -26.36 46.98 -7.91
C VAL A 232 -27.71 47.49 -8.36
N THR A 233 -27.88 48.81 -8.40
CA THR A 233 -29.12 49.44 -8.90
C THR A 233 -28.81 50.25 -10.14
N TYR A 234 -29.65 50.15 -11.17
CA TYR A 234 -29.51 50.90 -12.41
C TYR A 234 -30.75 51.74 -12.71
N GLN A 235 -30.55 53.01 -13.03
CA GLN A 235 -31.59 53.94 -13.45
C GLN A 235 -31.21 54.59 -14.80
N PRO A 236 -31.97 54.38 -15.89
CA PRO A 236 -31.63 54.88 -17.21
C PRO A 236 -31.57 56.42 -17.31
#